data_AF-A0AB36K7S8-F1
#
_entry.id   AF-A0AB36K7S8-F1
#
_cell.length_a   1.000
_cell.length_b   1.000
_cell.length_c   1.000
_cell.angle_alpha   90.00
_cell.angle_beta   90.00
_cell.angle_gamma   90.00
#
_symmetry.space_group_name_H-M   'P 1'
#
loop_
_entity.id
_entity.type
_entity.pdbx_description
1 polymer ?
#
loop_
_entity_poly.entity_id
_entity_poly.type
_entity_poly.pdbx_seq_one_letter_code
_entity_poly.pdbx_strand_id
1 'polypeptide(L)' 'MDANVDTRCANKQFQPIGRFIQTLEQAGVDDWSQVYGGAPYAFTVFGSESYREKADKKSWQAFKTLLTYRME' A
#
# COMPACT_ATOMS: atom_id res chain seq x y z
N MET A 1 -2.31 6.07 -21.18
CA MET A 1 -1.33 5.07 -20.72
C MET A 1 -0.30 5.85 -19.93
N ASP A 2 -0.57 6.00 -18.63
CA ASP A 2 0.18 6.95 -17.80
C ASP A 2 1.46 6.28 -17.32
N ALA A 3 2.60 6.87 -17.67
CA ALA A 3 3.95 6.37 -17.46
C ALA A 3 4.37 6.18 -15.99
N ASN A 4 3.45 6.36 -15.03
CA ASN A 4 3.67 6.16 -13.59
C ASN A 4 3.16 4.81 -13.06
N VAL A 5 2.42 4.03 -13.85
CA VAL A 5 1.84 2.74 -13.42
C VAL A 5 2.88 1.61 -13.37
N ASP A 6 3.99 1.72 -14.10
CA ASP A 6 4.94 0.61 -14.36
C ASP A 6 6.28 0.65 -13.58
N THR A 7 6.37 1.41 -12.49
CA THR A 7 7.50 1.25 -11.54
C THR A 7 7.21 0.19 -10.47
N ARG A 8 5.93 -0.14 -10.24
CA ARG A 8 5.48 -1.16 -9.27
C ARG A 8 5.89 -2.58 -9.67
N CYS A 9 5.96 -2.85 -10.98
CA CYS A 9 6.32 -4.15 -11.53
C CYS A 9 7.83 -4.30 -11.84
N ALA A 10 8.57 -3.19 -11.91
CA ALA A 10 10.01 -3.21 -12.22
C ALA A 10 10.88 -3.75 -11.07
N ASN A 11 10.52 -3.48 -9.82
CA ASN A 11 11.23 -4.02 -8.65
C ASN A 11 10.69 -5.41 -8.28
N LYS A 12 11.56 -6.44 -8.29
CA LYS A 12 11.21 -7.83 -7.97
C LYS A 12 10.51 -8.00 -6.62
N GLN A 13 10.84 -7.18 -5.61
CA GLN A 13 10.17 -7.21 -4.30
C GLN A 13 8.69 -6.83 -4.39
N PHE A 14 8.32 -5.94 -5.31
CA PHE A 14 6.96 -5.39 -5.44
C PHE A 14 6.16 -6.01 -6.60
N GLN A 15 6.76 -6.89 -7.41
CA GLN A 15 6.07 -7.59 -8.50
C GLN A 15 4.78 -8.32 -8.08
N PRO A 16 4.70 -9.02 -6.93
CA PRO A 16 3.46 -9.68 -6.53
C PRO A 16 2.31 -8.69 -6.30
N ILE A 17 2.56 -7.59 -5.58
CA ILE A 17 1.54 -6.57 -5.34
C ILE A 17 1.19 -5.82 -6.63
N GLY A 18 2.16 -5.56 -7.51
CA GLY A 18 1.92 -4.95 -8.82
C GLY A 18 0.99 -5.79 -9.69
N ARG A 19 1.22 -7.10 -9.78
CA ARG A 19 0.34 -8.04 -10.51
C ARG A 19 -1.06 -8.15 -9.89
N PHE A 20 -1.16 -8.11 -8.57
CA PHE A 20 -2.45 -8.11 -7.88
C PHE A 20 -3.27 -6.85 -8.24
N ILE A 21 -2.65 -5.67 -8.17
CA ILE A 21 -3.32 -4.41 -8.54
C ILE A 21 -3.76 -4.44 -10.01
N GLN A 22 -2.91 -4.91 -10.93
CA GLN A 22 -3.30 -5.07 -12.34
C GLN A 22 -4.53 -5.99 -12.52
N THR A 23 -4.67 -7.02 -11.68
CA THR A 23 -5.83 -7.91 -11.70
C THR A 23 -7.11 -7.19 -11.27
N LEU A 24 -7.02 -6.34 -10.24
CA LEU A 24 -8.15 -5.52 -9.77
C LEU A 24 -8.54 -4.47 -10.83
N GLU A 25 -7.55 -3.77 -11.40
CA GLU A 25 -7.74 -2.80 -12.48
C GLU A 25 -8.45 -3.44 -13.70
N GLN A 26 -8.03 -4.64 -14.11
CA GLN A 26 -8.65 -5.38 -15.22
C GLN A 26 -10.07 -5.87 -14.90
N ALA A 27 -10.36 -6.17 -13.64
CA ALA A 27 -11.68 -6.56 -13.17
C ALA A 27 -12.64 -5.37 -12.99
N GLY A 28 -12.17 -4.12 -13.19
CA GLY A 28 -12.95 -2.91 -12.96
C GLY A 28 -13.26 -2.67 -11.47
N VAL A 29 -12.45 -3.25 -10.57
CA VAL A 29 -12.58 -3.06 -9.13
C VAL A 29 -11.84 -1.79 -8.75
N ASP A 30 -12.56 -0.83 -8.15
CA ASP A 30 -11.92 0.35 -7.57
C ASP A 30 -11.09 -0.08 -6.35
N ASP A 31 -9.77 0.06 -6.47
CA ASP A 31 -8.82 -0.28 -5.43
C ASP A 31 -7.99 0.92 -5.00
N TRP A 32 -7.61 0.91 -3.73
CA TRP A 32 -6.62 1.83 -3.22
C TRP A 32 -5.62 1.08 -2.36
N SER A 33 -4.40 1.03 -2.86
CA SER A 33 -3.31 0.29 -2.26
C SER A 33 -2.12 1.21 -1.98
N GLN A 34 -1.51 1.07 -0.80
CA GLN A 34 -0.29 1.80 -0.43
C GLN A 34 0.80 0.83 0.01
N VAL A 35 2.04 1.10 -0.41
CA VAL A 35 3.22 0.30 -0.06
C VAL A 35 4.18 1.14 0.77
N TYR A 36 4.53 0.65 1.95
CA TYR A 36 5.50 1.28 2.85
C TYR A 36 6.87 0.62 2.70
N GLY A 37 7.72 1.18 1.84
CA GLY A 37 9.08 0.68 1.63
C GLY A 37 9.90 0.62 2.91
N GLY A 38 10.57 -0.52 3.15
CA GLY A 38 11.37 -0.75 4.36
C GLY A 38 10.57 -1.15 5.61
N ALA A 39 9.24 -1.25 5.50
CA ALA A 39 8.38 -1.77 6.56
C ALA A 39 8.18 -3.28 6.40
N PRO A 40 8.67 -4.11 7.35
CA PRO A 40 8.43 -5.55 7.31
C PRO A 40 6.97 -5.88 7.64
N TYR A 41 6.60 -7.14 7.50
CA TYR A 41 5.30 -7.62 7.98
C TYR A 41 5.11 -7.26 9.47
N ALA A 42 3.87 -6.92 9.85
CA ALA A 42 3.53 -6.50 11.21
C ALA A 42 4.24 -5.22 11.71
N PHE A 43 4.53 -4.27 10.82
CA PHE A 43 5.20 -3.00 11.18
C PHE A 43 4.45 -2.08 12.15
N THR A 44 3.18 -2.38 12.45
CA THR A 44 2.32 -1.64 13.39
C THR A 44 2.31 -2.25 14.80
N VAL A 45 2.94 -3.41 15.01
CA VAL A 45 2.91 -4.08 16.32
C VAL A 45 3.99 -3.49 17.23
N PHE A 46 3.54 -2.70 18.21
CA PHE A 46 4.42 -2.11 19.23
C PHE A 46 5.23 -3.17 19.98
N GLY A 47 6.49 -2.85 20.27
CA GLY A 47 7.42 -3.74 20.98
C GLY A 47 7.98 -4.90 20.15
N SER A 48 7.54 -5.08 18.90
CA SER A 48 8.14 -6.06 17.98
C SER A 48 9.40 -5.52 17.30
N GLU A 49 10.30 -6.41 16.89
CA GLU A 49 11.45 -6.07 16.04
C GLU A 49 11.02 -5.47 14.69
N SER A 50 9.82 -5.82 14.25
CA SER A 50 9.25 -5.38 12.98
C SER A 50 8.65 -3.97 13.05
N TYR A 51 8.45 -3.40 14.24
CA TYR A 51 7.83 -2.09 14.41
C TYR A 51 8.56 -0.99 13.61
N ARG A 52 7.80 -0.18 12.86
CA ARG A 52 8.31 0.99 12.12
C ARG A 52 7.38 2.18 12.32
N GLU A 53 7.69 3.02 13.29
CA GLU A 53 6.91 4.20 13.67
C GLU A 53 6.50 5.09 12.49
N LYS A 54 7.41 5.34 11.53
CA LYS A 54 7.11 6.17 10.36
C LYS A 54 6.06 5.53 9.45
N ALA A 55 6.10 4.22 9.27
CA ALA A 55 5.12 3.50 8.44
C ALA A 55 3.78 3.40 9.18
N ASP A 56 3.81 3.13 10.47
CA ASP A 56 2.62 3.11 11.35
C ASP A 56 1.86 4.44 11.28
N LYS A 57 2.51 5.56 11.61
CA LYS A 57 1.90 6.90 11.57
C LYS A 57 1.30 7.25 10.21
N LYS A 58 2.00 6.92 9.12
CA LYS A 58 1.50 7.15 7.75
C LYS A 58 0.30 6.28 7.41
N SER A 59 0.33 5.00 7.79
CA SER A 59 -0.79 4.08 7.59
C SER A 59 -2.03 4.52 8.35
N TRP A 60 -1.86 4.99 9.59
CA TRP A 60 -2.95 5.51 10.40
C TRP A 60 -3.53 6.80 9.84
N GLN A 61 -2.68 7.73 9.38
CA GLN A 61 -3.15 8.96 8.73
C GLN A 61 -3.98 8.63 7.50
N ALA A 62 -3.50 7.73 6.65
CA ALA A 62 -4.19 7.38 5.43
C ALA A 62 -5.50 6.62 5.69
N PHE A 63 -5.55 5.79 6.74
CA PHE A 63 -6.79 5.19 7.22
C PHE A 63 -7.80 6.24 7.67
N LYS A 64 -7.40 7.25 8.46
CA LYS A 64 -8.30 8.35 8.84
C LYS A 64 -8.81 9.13 7.64
N THR A 65 -7.95 9.40 6.65
CA THR A 65 -8.35 10.04 5.37
C THR A 65 -9.42 9.20 4.66
N LEU A 66 -9.29 7.88 4.64
CA LEU A 66 -10.32 6.99 4.09
C LEU A 66 -11.67 7.17 4.81
N LEU A 67 -11.66 7.19 6.15
CA LEU A 67 -12.87 7.37 6.95
C LEU A 67 -13.56 8.71 6.69
N THR A 68 -12.79 9.77 6.48
CA THR A 68 -13.35 11.13 6.31
C THR A 68 -13.82 11.39 4.89
N TYR A 69 -13.05 10.99 3.87
CA TYR A 69 -13.28 11.45 2.50
C TYR A 69 -13.86 10.38 1.57
N ARG A 70 -13.86 9.10 1.96
CA ARG A 70 -14.20 8.00 1.05
C ARG A 70 -15.30 7.06 1.58
N MET A 71 -15.88 7.34 2.75
CA MET A 71 -17.02 6.60 3.30
C MET A 71 -18.26 7.47 3.53
N GLU A 72 -18.30 8.66 2.91
CA GLU A 72 -19.52 9.45 2.69
C GLU A 72 -20.11 9.11 1.31
#